data_AF-A0A936JL37-F1
#
_entry.id   AF-A0A936JL37-F1
#
_cell.length_a   1.000
_cell.length_b   1.000
_cell.length_c   1.000
_cell.angle_alpha   90.00
_cell.angle_beta   90.00
_cell.angle_gamma   90.00
#
_symmetry.space_group_name_H-M   'P 1'
#
loop_
_entity.id
_entity.type
_entity.pdbx_description
1 polymer ?
#
loop_
_entity_poly.entity_id
_entity_poly.type
_entity_poly.pdbx_seq_one_letter_code
_entity_poly.pdbx_strand_id
1 'polypeptide(L)'
;MTTHAHNYVSAIFSNLIDPIVELHESMLRHGGGPPNDVQAAPAENGFVVAIVSLVVFMIEGACGRARYVLRLDNSQRRTPVETLRDLGAADLCDDVEEIFVVRDAVAHSHLWTAAVVWDQDRLQFRDDPDLLPTYGDRKFDRIVNRDTRKTQRLGLDVFPTRIHRHTAITALKVAVAALRFLESKDRRITYLEPVHVFVRGEDVPFYQWVDSLSD
;
A
#
# COMPACT_ATOMS: atom_id res chain seq x y z
N MET A 1 -0.14 -38.85 -29.07
CA MET A 1 -0.17 -37.76 -28.06
C MET A 1 0.79 -36.68 -28.51
N THR A 2 0.29 -35.52 -28.91
CA THR A 2 1.11 -34.33 -29.21
C THR A 2 1.29 -33.54 -27.91
N THR A 3 2.52 -33.41 -27.45
CA THR A 3 2.87 -32.58 -26.30
C THR A 3 2.99 -31.14 -26.77
N HIS A 4 2.11 -30.25 -26.31
CA HIS A 4 2.22 -28.82 -26.57
C HIS A 4 3.11 -28.17 -25.50
N ALA A 5 4.20 -27.54 -25.92
CA ALA A 5 5.02 -26.73 -25.04
C ALA A 5 4.31 -25.41 -24.74
N HIS A 6 4.13 -25.08 -23.47
CA HIS A 6 3.57 -23.81 -23.01
C HIS A 6 4.63 -23.04 -22.23
N ASN A 7 4.78 -21.75 -22.54
CA ASN A 7 5.67 -20.87 -21.78
C ASN A 7 5.02 -20.52 -20.44
N TYR A 8 5.70 -20.84 -19.34
CA TYR A 8 5.29 -20.49 -17.98
C TYR A 8 6.01 -19.22 -17.50
N VAL A 9 5.29 -18.37 -16.78
CA VAL A 9 5.82 -17.14 -16.20
C VAL A 9 5.28 -17.04 -14.79
N SER A 10 6.18 -16.97 -13.81
CA SER A 10 5.81 -16.84 -12.40
C SER A 10 5.52 -15.38 -12.05
N ALA A 11 4.47 -15.17 -11.27
CA ALA A 11 4.18 -13.92 -10.58
C ALA A 11 3.41 -14.24 -9.31
N ILE A 12 3.85 -13.74 -8.16
CA ILE A 12 3.29 -14.11 -6.85
C ILE A 12 2.19 -13.15 -6.35
N PHE A 13 1.95 -12.03 -7.05
CA PHE A 13 1.11 -10.94 -6.52
C PHE A 13 -0.31 -11.39 -6.15
N SER A 14 -0.91 -12.32 -6.89
CA SER A 14 -2.25 -12.87 -6.58
C SER A 14 -2.25 -13.69 -5.29
N ASN A 15 -1.15 -14.37 -4.98
CA ASN A 15 -1.01 -15.18 -3.76
C ASN A 15 -0.83 -14.32 -2.50
N LEU A 16 -0.69 -12.99 -2.65
CA LEU A 16 -0.62 -12.07 -1.51
C LEU A 16 -2.01 -11.67 -1.01
N ILE A 17 -3.10 -12.02 -1.72
CA ILE A 17 -4.47 -11.69 -1.35
C ILE A 17 -4.84 -12.31 -0.01
N ASP A 18 -4.70 -13.63 0.15
CA ASP A 18 -5.09 -14.32 1.40
C ASP A 18 -4.30 -13.81 2.62
N PRO A 19 -2.95 -13.66 2.57
CA PRO A 19 -2.21 -13.07 3.68
C PRO A 19 -2.66 -11.65 4.03
N ILE A 20 -3.00 -10.83 3.04
CA ILE A 20 -3.52 -9.47 3.26
C ILE A 20 -4.86 -9.52 3.99
N VAL A 21 -5.76 -10.40 3.58
CA VAL A 21 -7.08 -10.59 4.21
C VAL A 21 -6.91 -11.05 5.67
N GLU A 22 -6.05 -12.04 5.91
CA GLU A 22 -5.77 -12.54 7.26
C GLU A 22 -5.19 -11.46 8.18
N LEU A 23 -4.26 -10.64 7.67
CA LEU A 23 -3.70 -9.51 8.41
C LEU A 23 -4.77 -8.45 8.70
N HIS A 24 -5.65 -8.16 7.75
CA HIS A 24 -6.75 -7.21 7.95
C HIS A 24 -7.74 -7.71 9.01
N GLU A 25 -8.17 -8.97 8.95
CA GLU A 25 -9.05 -9.56 9.98
C GLU A 25 -8.36 -9.59 11.35
N SER A 26 -7.05 -9.84 11.38
CA SER A 26 -6.26 -9.80 12.62
C SER A 26 -6.15 -8.38 13.18
N MET A 27 -5.94 -7.37 12.33
CA MET A 27 -5.97 -5.96 12.71
C MET A 27 -7.30 -5.57 13.34
N LEU A 28 -8.42 -5.95 12.73
CA LEU A 28 -9.75 -5.65 13.24
C LEU A 28 -10.04 -6.33 14.59
N ARG A 29 -9.58 -7.58 14.78
CA ARG A 29 -9.76 -8.32 16.05
C ARG A 29 -9.01 -7.70 17.22
N HIS A 30 -7.81 -7.17 16.99
CA HIS A 30 -7.04 -6.50 18.04
C HIS A 30 -7.62 -5.11 18.36
N GLY A 31 -8.39 -4.55 17.44
CA GLY A 31 -8.96 -3.22 17.57
C GLY A 31 -7.89 -2.13 17.59
N GLY A 32 -8.34 -0.92 17.87
CA GLY A 32 -7.52 0.27 17.84
C GLY A 32 -8.42 1.49 17.84
N GLY A 33 -8.04 2.51 18.61
CA GLY A 33 -8.62 3.84 18.48
C GLY A 33 -7.91 4.63 17.38
N PRO A 34 -8.41 5.83 17.05
CA PRO A 34 -7.64 6.76 16.22
C PRO A 34 -6.26 7.03 16.86
N PRO A 35 -5.22 7.28 16.05
CA PRO A 35 -3.90 7.62 16.58
C PRO A 35 -3.98 8.90 17.44
N ASN A 36 -3.24 8.93 18.56
CA ASN A 36 -2.94 10.19 19.24
C ASN A 36 -1.84 10.93 18.46
N ASP A 37 -1.35 12.08 18.95
CA ASP A 37 -0.37 12.89 18.22
C ASP A 37 0.94 12.17 17.92
N VAL A 38 1.35 11.17 18.71
CA VAL A 38 2.65 10.50 18.59
C VAL A 38 2.57 9.12 17.95
N GLN A 39 1.48 8.38 18.16
CA GLN A 39 1.37 6.98 17.75
C GLN A 39 -0.06 6.47 17.57
N ALA A 40 -0.19 5.45 16.73
CA ALA A 40 -1.31 4.53 16.68
C ALA A 40 -1.16 3.45 17.77
N ALA A 41 -2.19 2.61 17.94
CA ALA A 41 -2.07 1.43 18.80
C ALA A 41 -0.96 0.51 18.27
N PRO A 42 0.00 0.04 19.10
CA PRO A 42 1.17 -0.72 18.60
C PRO A 42 0.81 -1.98 17.81
N ALA A 43 -0.21 -2.72 18.26
CA ALA A 43 -0.70 -3.90 17.56
C ALA A 43 -1.29 -3.54 16.18
N GLU A 44 -2.13 -2.49 16.12
CA GLU A 44 -2.70 -2.01 14.85
C GLU A 44 -1.60 -1.55 13.89
N ASN A 45 -0.65 -0.74 14.36
CA ASN A 45 0.46 -0.22 13.56
C ASN A 45 1.25 -1.34 12.86
N GLY A 46 1.58 -2.42 13.60
CA GLY A 46 2.30 -3.56 13.04
C GLY A 46 1.54 -4.26 11.91
N PHE A 47 0.23 -4.50 12.08
CA PHE A 47 -0.60 -5.10 11.03
C PHE A 47 -0.73 -4.17 9.80
N VAL A 48 -0.97 -2.87 10.03
CA VAL A 48 -1.10 -1.89 8.95
C VAL A 48 0.17 -1.84 8.11
N VAL A 49 1.33 -1.75 8.75
CA VAL A 49 2.63 -1.74 8.07
C VAL A 49 2.84 -3.01 7.24
N ALA A 50 2.47 -4.18 7.77
CA ALA A 50 2.55 -5.43 7.03
C ALA A 50 1.62 -5.43 5.80
N ILE A 51 0.38 -4.98 5.95
CA ILE A 51 -0.59 -4.87 4.85
C ILE A 51 -0.07 -3.93 3.76
N VAL A 52 0.39 -2.72 4.12
CA VAL A 52 0.96 -1.75 3.16
C VAL A 52 2.13 -2.34 2.39
N SER A 53 3.01 -3.07 3.08
CA SER A 53 4.16 -3.73 2.45
C SER A 53 3.74 -4.79 1.42
N LEU A 54 2.79 -5.66 1.78
CA LEU A 54 2.27 -6.69 0.86
C LEU A 54 1.50 -6.08 -0.31
N VAL A 55 0.76 -5.00 -0.08
CA VAL A 55 0.08 -4.23 -1.12
C VAL A 55 1.08 -3.67 -2.13
N VAL A 56 2.19 -3.09 -1.67
CA VAL A 56 3.24 -2.60 -2.57
C VAL A 56 3.82 -3.74 -3.41
N PHE A 57 4.12 -4.89 -2.81
CA PHE A 57 4.61 -6.06 -3.56
C PHE A 57 3.59 -6.57 -4.57
N MET A 58 2.29 -6.50 -4.24
CA MET A 58 1.21 -6.85 -5.15
C MET A 58 1.18 -5.94 -6.39
N ILE A 59 1.28 -4.62 -6.19
CA ILE A 59 1.33 -3.63 -7.27
C ILE A 59 2.61 -3.81 -8.12
N GLU A 60 3.76 -4.01 -7.48
CA GLU A 60 5.04 -4.26 -8.16
C GLU A 60 4.99 -5.50 -9.04
N GLY A 61 4.48 -6.61 -8.50
CA GLY A 61 4.34 -7.87 -9.21
C GLY A 61 3.37 -7.78 -10.38
N ALA A 62 2.22 -7.12 -10.19
CA ALA A 62 1.24 -6.90 -11.24
C ALA A 62 1.78 -6.02 -12.37
N CYS A 63 2.48 -4.93 -12.05
CA CYS A 63 3.14 -4.08 -13.05
C CYS A 63 4.27 -4.82 -13.77
N GLY A 64 5.06 -5.64 -13.07
CA GLY A 64 6.06 -6.50 -13.68
C GLY A 64 5.45 -7.48 -14.68
N ARG A 65 4.32 -8.09 -14.32
CA ARG A 65 3.55 -8.95 -15.20
C ARG A 65 2.97 -8.20 -16.40
N ALA A 66 2.50 -6.96 -16.20
CA ALA A 66 2.02 -6.09 -17.28
C ALA A 66 3.11 -5.82 -18.33
N ARG A 67 4.31 -5.44 -17.88
CA ARG A 67 5.45 -5.21 -18.78
C ARG A 67 5.81 -6.45 -19.58
N TYR A 68 5.76 -7.63 -18.95
CA TYR A 68 5.98 -8.89 -19.64
C TYR A 68 4.91 -9.18 -20.70
N VAL A 69 3.63 -9.14 -20.33
CA VAL A 69 2.50 -9.52 -21.21
C VAL A 69 2.38 -8.58 -22.40
N LEU A 70 2.51 -7.28 -22.16
CA LEU A 70 2.39 -6.24 -23.18
C LEU A 70 3.68 -6.02 -23.97
N ARG A 71 4.75 -6.77 -23.65
CA ARG A 71 6.08 -6.65 -24.27
C ARG A 71 6.59 -5.20 -24.24
N LEU A 72 6.35 -4.51 -23.13
CA LEU A 72 6.91 -3.18 -22.91
C LEU A 72 8.43 -3.29 -22.85
N ASP A 73 9.11 -2.25 -23.34
CA ASP A 73 10.57 -2.23 -23.33
C ASP A 73 11.11 -2.35 -21.90
N ASN A 74 11.74 -3.51 -21.64
CA ASN A 74 12.37 -3.85 -20.37
C ASN A 74 13.88 -3.55 -20.38
N SER A 75 14.40 -2.87 -21.41
CA SER A 75 15.80 -2.44 -21.47
C SER A 75 16.16 -1.49 -20.32
N GLN A 76 15.16 -0.81 -19.74
CA GLN A 76 15.27 0.02 -18.55
C GLN A 76 14.41 -0.54 -17.42
N ARG A 77 14.94 -0.50 -16.19
CA ARG A 77 14.17 -0.85 -14.99
C ARG A 77 13.08 0.20 -14.77
N ARG A 78 11.86 -0.09 -15.22
CA ARG A 78 10.68 0.76 -14.98
C ARG A 78 10.06 0.45 -13.62
N THR A 79 9.77 1.50 -12.86
CA THR A 79 8.98 1.46 -11.63
C THR A 79 7.50 1.16 -11.93
N PRO A 80 6.71 0.76 -10.91
CA PRO A 80 5.26 0.62 -11.07
C PRO A 80 4.57 1.92 -11.49
N VAL A 81 4.98 3.06 -10.92
CA VAL A 81 4.45 4.39 -11.27
C VAL A 81 4.69 4.70 -12.74
N GLU A 82 5.91 4.48 -13.25
CA GLU A 82 6.20 4.66 -14.68
C GLU A 82 5.38 3.71 -15.56
N THR A 83 5.26 2.44 -15.13
CA THR A 83 4.48 1.43 -15.88
C THR A 83 3.02 1.84 -16.01
N LEU A 84 2.40 2.29 -14.91
CA LEU A 84 1.02 2.76 -14.91
C LEU A 84 0.86 4.02 -15.78
N ARG A 85 1.85 4.92 -15.74
CA ARG A 85 1.87 6.14 -16.55
C ARG A 85 1.93 5.84 -18.03
N ASP A 86 2.81 4.92 -18.45
CA ASP A 86 2.93 4.48 -19.84
C ASP A 86 1.63 3.86 -20.38
N LEU A 87 0.87 3.21 -19.50
CA LEU A 87 -0.41 2.59 -19.83
C LEU A 87 -1.60 3.57 -19.80
N GLY A 88 -1.37 4.82 -19.39
CA GLY A 88 -2.36 5.89 -19.37
C GLY A 88 -3.18 6.00 -18.09
N ALA A 89 -2.66 5.61 -16.93
CA ALA A 89 -3.35 5.71 -15.63
C ALA A 89 -2.87 6.91 -14.79
N ALA A 90 -2.83 8.12 -15.36
CA ALA A 90 -2.18 9.28 -14.74
C ALA A 90 -2.60 9.52 -13.28
N ASP A 91 -3.91 9.61 -12.98
CA ASP A 91 -4.39 9.90 -11.61
C ASP A 91 -4.03 8.80 -10.61
N LEU A 92 -4.07 7.55 -11.05
CA LEU A 92 -3.72 6.39 -10.22
C LEU A 92 -2.21 6.31 -9.96
N CYS A 93 -1.38 6.86 -10.86
CA CYS A 93 0.07 6.91 -10.66
C CYS A 93 0.43 7.71 -9.42
N ASP A 94 -0.25 8.83 -9.20
CA ASP A 94 0.02 9.71 -8.07
C ASP A 94 -0.41 9.04 -6.76
N ASP A 95 -1.56 8.36 -6.73
CA ASP A 95 -2.00 7.55 -5.58
C ASP A 95 -1.02 6.43 -5.23
N VAL A 96 -0.57 5.70 -6.25
CA VAL A 96 0.42 4.64 -6.06
C VAL A 96 1.74 5.23 -5.57
N GLU A 97 2.15 6.39 -6.08
CA GLU A 97 3.39 7.02 -5.64
C GLU A 97 3.36 7.40 -4.15
N GLU A 98 2.23 7.89 -3.63
CA GLU A 98 2.08 8.20 -2.20
C GLU A 98 2.17 6.95 -1.31
N ILE A 99 1.61 5.81 -1.73
CA ILE A 99 1.75 4.55 -1.00
C ILE A 99 3.20 4.08 -0.97
N PHE A 100 3.95 4.27 -2.07
CA PHE A 100 5.36 3.94 -2.13
C PHE A 100 6.20 4.84 -1.20
N VAL A 101 5.80 6.10 -1.03
CA VAL A 101 6.42 6.98 -0.02
C VAL A 101 6.18 6.48 1.40
N VAL A 102 4.97 6.03 1.73
CA VAL A 102 4.68 5.42 3.05
C VAL A 102 5.54 4.17 3.25
N ARG A 103 5.62 3.30 2.24
CA ARG A 103 6.49 2.11 2.29
C ARG A 103 7.95 2.49 2.48
N ASP A 104 8.45 3.53 1.83
CA ASP A 104 9.85 3.95 1.99
C ASP A 104 10.11 4.51 3.40
N ALA A 105 9.15 5.27 3.95
CA ALA A 105 9.24 5.78 5.33
C ALA A 105 9.35 4.63 6.35
N VAL A 106 8.62 3.53 6.13
CA VAL A 106 8.70 2.32 6.95
C VAL A 106 9.98 1.53 6.67
N ALA A 107 10.23 1.17 5.42
CA ALA A 107 11.28 0.23 5.03
C ALA A 107 12.69 0.79 5.26
N HIS A 108 12.85 2.10 5.19
CA HIS A 108 14.10 2.79 5.52
C HIS A 108 14.11 3.32 6.95
N SER A 109 13.10 3.02 7.77
CA SER A 109 13.00 3.44 9.17
C SER A 109 13.22 4.95 9.32
N HIS A 110 12.44 5.76 8.62
CA HIS A 110 12.53 7.22 8.73
C HIS A 110 12.41 7.66 10.19
N LEU A 111 13.51 8.21 10.73
CA LEU A 111 13.58 8.62 12.11
C LEU A 111 13.14 10.07 12.25
N TRP A 112 12.18 10.28 13.14
CA TRP A 112 11.69 11.58 13.55
C TRP A 112 12.04 11.83 15.01
N THR A 113 12.33 13.07 15.35
CA THR A 113 12.64 13.48 16.73
C THR A 113 11.73 14.59 17.19
N ALA A 114 11.19 14.44 18.40
CA ALA A 114 10.41 15.46 19.10
C ALA A 114 10.46 15.22 20.60
N ALA A 115 10.26 16.28 21.38
CA ALA A 115 9.93 16.12 22.79
C ALA A 115 8.45 15.72 22.92
N VAL A 116 8.15 14.83 23.86
CA VAL A 116 6.79 14.36 24.15
C VAL A 116 6.38 14.69 25.58
N VAL A 117 5.08 14.89 25.78
CA VAL A 117 4.46 15.10 27.09
C VAL A 117 3.25 14.17 27.23
N TRP A 118 2.97 13.78 28.47
CA TRP A 118 1.72 13.11 28.83
C TRP A 118 0.78 14.15 29.42
N ASP A 119 -0.33 14.43 28.73
CA ASP A 119 -1.40 15.29 29.22
C ASP A 119 -2.73 14.53 29.16
N GLN A 120 -3.48 14.52 30.26
CA GLN A 120 -4.81 13.88 30.36
C GLN A 120 -4.87 12.47 29.73
N ASP A 121 -3.90 11.61 30.10
CA ASP A 121 -3.75 10.23 29.60
C ASP A 121 -3.50 10.11 28.08
N ARG A 122 -3.08 11.19 27.43
CA ARG A 122 -2.70 11.20 26.01
C ARG A 122 -1.23 11.60 25.84
N LEU A 123 -0.54 10.83 25.01
CA LEU A 123 0.82 11.15 24.58
C LEU A 123 0.76 12.18 23.45
N GLN A 124 1.39 13.32 23.64
CA GLN A 124 1.42 14.42 22.69
C GLN A 124 2.83 14.93 22.43
N PHE A 125 3.02 15.57 21.27
CA PHE A 125 4.23 16.31 21.00
C PHE A 125 4.23 17.63 21.76
N ARG A 126 5.35 17.98 22.37
CA ARG A 126 5.57 19.31 22.96
C ARG A 126 6.01 20.33 21.92
N ASP A 127 6.84 19.86 20.98
CA ASP A 127 7.46 20.63 19.91
C ASP A 127 7.17 19.91 18.58
N ASP A 128 7.19 20.64 17.45
CA ASP A 128 6.98 20.03 16.13
C ASP A 128 8.06 18.99 15.82
N PRO A 129 7.71 17.78 15.37
CA PRO A 129 8.71 16.77 15.06
C PRO A 129 9.52 17.06 13.81
N ASP A 130 10.83 16.87 13.96
CA ASP A 130 11.79 17.02 12.88
C ASP A 130 12.17 15.67 12.30
N LEU A 131 12.10 15.56 10.97
CA LEU A 131 12.69 14.44 10.24
C LEU A 131 14.22 14.60 10.25
N LEU A 132 14.95 13.56 10.69
CA LEU A 132 16.41 13.66 10.74
C LEU A 132 17.02 13.86 9.33
N PRO A 133 18.12 14.65 9.18
CA PRO A 133 18.62 15.12 7.88
C PRO A 133 19.02 14.06 6.85
N THR A 134 19.17 12.80 7.26
CA THR A 134 19.50 11.67 6.39
C THR A 134 18.27 10.97 5.80
N TYR A 135 17.06 11.41 6.17
CA TYR A 135 15.80 10.83 5.73
C TYR A 135 14.98 11.83 4.91
N GLY A 136 14.18 11.30 3.99
CA GLY A 136 13.44 12.10 3.01
C GLY A 136 14.30 12.40 1.78
N ASP A 137 13.92 11.85 0.63
CA ASP A 137 14.49 12.18 -0.67
C ASP A 137 13.67 13.28 -1.37
N ARG A 138 14.10 13.70 -2.56
CA ARG A 138 13.36 14.72 -3.34
C ARG A 138 11.91 14.31 -3.63
N LYS A 139 11.64 13.00 -3.72
CA LYS A 139 10.31 12.46 -3.95
C LYS A 139 9.45 12.64 -2.69
N PHE A 140 9.99 12.34 -1.51
CA PHE A 140 9.36 12.58 -0.22
C PHE A 140 8.96 14.05 -0.06
N ASP A 141 9.87 15.00 -0.35
CA ASP A 141 9.58 16.44 -0.23
C ASP A 141 8.49 16.93 -1.18
N ARG A 142 8.36 16.31 -2.35
CA ARG A 142 7.31 16.66 -3.31
C ARG A 142 5.93 16.19 -2.85
N ILE A 143 5.86 15.03 -2.20
CA ILE A 143 4.61 14.31 -1.93
C ILE A 143 4.09 14.53 -0.51
N VAL A 144 4.98 14.84 0.44
CA VAL A 144 4.64 14.94 1.85
C VAL A 144 4.51 16.40 2.25
N ASN A 145 3.38 16.74 2.87
CA ASN A 145 3.28 17.96 3.67
C ASN A 145 4.02 17.73 4.99
N ARG A 146 5.14 18.43 5.19
CA ARG A 146 6.01 18.28 6.36
C ARG A 146 5.34 18.76 7.65
N ASP A 147 4.47 19.76 7.59
CA ASP A 147 3.76 20.29 8.76
C ASP A 147 2.73 19.28 9.28
N THR A 148 1.98 18.65 8.37
CA THR A 148 0.99 17.64 8.75
C THR A 148 1.60 16.25 8.90
N ARG A 149 2.79 16.01 8.33
CA ARG A 149 3.48 14.72 8.19
C ARG A 149 2.60 13.69 7.46
N LYS A 150 1.86 14.19 6.48
CA LYS A 150 0.92 13.40 5.67
C LYS A 150 1.22 13.58 4.20
N THR A 151 0.91 12.55 3.40
CA THR A 151 0.91 12.68 1.95
C THR A 151 -0.18 13.67 1.51
N GLN A 152 0.06 14.39 0.42
CA GLN A 152 -0.78 15.53 0.03
C GLN A 152 -2.15 15.13 -0.52
N ARG A 153 -2.23 14.01 -1.25
CA ARG A 153 -3.44 13.62 -1.98
C ARG A 153 -4.30 12.63 -1.21
N LEU A 154 -3.68 11.58 -0.67
CA LEU A 154 -4.34 10.52 0.10
C LEU A 154 -4.38 10.80 1.60
N GLY A 155 -3.64 11.79 2.10
CA GLY A 155 -3.66 12.17 3.52
C GLY A 155 -3.04 11.11 4.45
N LEU A 156 -2.14 10.27 3.93
CA LEU A 156 -1.56 9.15 4.68
C LEU A 156 -0.46 9.63 5.62
N ASP A 157 -0.52 9.24 6.90
CA ASP A 157 0.58 9.49 7.84
C ASP A 157 1.89 8.85 7.34
N VAL A 158 2.96 9.64 7.26
CA VAL A 158 4.33 9.15 6.95
C VAL A 158 5.24 9.11 8.18
N PHE A 159 4.70 9.45 9.35
CA PHE A 159 5.35 9.25 10.63
C PHE A 159 5.17 7.79 11.06
N PRO A 160 6.22 6.94 11.12
CA PRO A 160 6.05 5.49 11.15
C PRO A 160 5.16 4.96 12.28
N THR A 161 5.27 5.51 13.49
CA THR A 161 4.47 5.08 14.65
C THR A 161 3.01 5.51 14.58
N ARG A 162 2.65 6.47 13.71
CA ARG A 162 1.28 6.97 13.53
C ARG A 162 0.53 6.28 12.39
N ILE A 163 1.21 5.47 11.59
CA ILE A 163 0.58 4.69 10.52
C ILE A 163 -0.50 3.79 11.14
N HIS A 164 -1.74 3.94 10.66
CA HIS A 164 -2.93 3.38 11.30
C HIS A 164 -3.91 2.81 10.27
N ARG A 165 -5.03 2.26 10.73
CA ARG A 165 -6.01 1.53 9.90
C ARG A 165 -6.35 2.18 8.55
N HIS A 166 -6.55 3.50 8.53
CA HIS A 166 -6.87 4.25 7.31
C HIS A 166 -5.82 4.03 6.22
N THR A 167 -4.54 3.99 6.59
CA THR A 167 -3.45 3.76 5.64
C THR A 167 -3.57 2.39 4.96
N ALA A 168 -3.91 1.34 5.70
CA ALA A 168 -4.10 0.00 5.13
C ALA A 168 -5.32 -0.05 4.19
N ILE A 169 -6.45 0.52 4.61
CA ILE A 169 -7.69 0.54 3.82
C ILE A 169 -7.48 1.33 2.51
N THR A 170 -6.91 2.53 2.61
CA THR A 170 -6.60 3.36 1.45
C THR A 170 -5.61 2.67 0.51
N ALA A 171 -4.55 2.06 1.05
CA ALA A 171 -3.60 1.31 0.23
C ALA A 171 -4.26 0.15 -0.52
N LEU A 172 -5.15 -0.62 0.14
CA LEU A 172 -5.90 -1.70 -0.50
C LEU A 172 -6.80 -1.21 -1.63
N LYS A 173 -7.52 -0.11 -1.41
CA LYS A 173 -8.40 0.49 -2.43
C LYS A 173 -7.62 0.93 -3.66
N VAL A 174 -6.48 1.61 -3.48
CA VAL A 174 -5.60 2.01 -4.59
C VAL A 174 -5.02 0.78 -5.30
N ALA A 175 -4.63 -0.26 -4.57
CA ALA A 175 -4.15 -1.51 -5.16
C ALA A 175 -5.22 -2.17 -6.03
N VAL A 176 -6.46 -2.26 -5.56
CA VAL A 176 -7.58 -2.81 -6.34
C VAL A 176 -7.88 -1.94 -7.55
N ALA A 177 -7.83 -0.61 -7.44
CA ALA A 177 -7.96 0.27 -8.58
C ALA A 177 -6.86 0.01 -9.63
N ALA A 178 -5.61 -0.19 -9.20
CA ALA A 178 -4.51 -0.53 -10.09
C ALA A 178 -4.65 -1.90 -10.74
N LEU A 179 -5.07 -2.92 -9.99
CA LEU A 179 -5.29 -4.25 -10.52
C LEU A 179 -6.44 -4.27 -11.53
N ARG A 180 -7.56 -3.62 -11.23
CA ARG A 180 -8.70 -3.47 -12.17
C ARG A 180 -8.27 -2.75 -13.44
N PHE A 181 -7.50 -1.68 -13.31
CA PHE A 181 -6.94 -0.98 -14.47
C PHE A 181 -6.07 -1.91 -15.33
N LEU A 182 -5.15 -2.66 -14.72
CA LEU A 182 -4.29 -3.61 -15.44
C LEU A 182 -5.10 -4.75 -16.08
N GLU A 183 -6.11 -5.28 -15.38
CA GLU A 183 -7.03 -6.30 -15.90
C GLU A 183 -7.76 -5.81 -17.15
N SER A 184 -8.19 -4.54 -17.14
CA SER A 184 -8.88 -3.91 -18.28
C SER A 184 -8.00 -3.75 -19.51
N LYS A 185 -6.67 -3.71 -19.35
CA LYS A 185 -5.72 -3.65 -20.47
C LYS A 185 -5.55 -5.02 -21.11
N ASP A 186 -5.39 -6.07 -20.29
CA ASP A 186 -5.29 -7.45 -20.74
C ASP A 186 -5.46 -8.42 -19.55
N ARG A 187 -6.46 -9.31 -19.61
CA ARG A 187 -6.74 -10.31 -18.57
C ARG A 187 -5.60 -11.32 -18.34
N ARG A 188 -4.61 -11.39 -19.23
CA ARG A 188 -3.39 -12.21 -19.03
C ARG A 188 -2.40 -11.56 -18.05
N ILE A 189 -2.56 -10.26 -17.79
CA ILE A 189 -1.79 -9.54 -16.79
C ILE A 189 -2.23 -9.98 -15.40
N THR A 190 -3.53 -9.84 -15.15
CA THR A 190 -4.18 -10.21 -13.91
C THR A 190 -5.61 -10.63 -14.24
N TYR A 191 -6.13 -11.59 -13.48
CA TYR A 191 -7.50 -12.07 -13.59
C TYR A 191 -8.02 -12.40 -12.20
N LEU A 192 -8.46 -11.35 -11.49
CA LEU A 192 -8.88 -11.45 -10.09
C LEU A 192 -10.38 -11.27 -9.90
N GLU A 193 -11.11 -10.94 -10.96
CA GLU A 193 -12.59 -10.91 -10.96
C GLU A 193 -13.24 -12.16 -10.33
N PRO A 194 -12.79 -13.41 -10.58
CA PRO A 194 -13.38 -14.60 -9.96
C PRO A 194 -12.77 -14.96 -8.60
N VAL A 195 -11.75 -14.24 -8.11
CA VAL A 195 -11.08 -14.57 -6.85
C VAL A 195 -11.97 -14.15 -5.69
N HIS A 196 -12.25 -15.12 -4.81
CA HIS A 196 -12.98 -14.90 -3.57
C HIS A 196 -12.03 -14.98 -2.38
N VAL A 197 -12.44 -14.35 -1.29
CA VAL A 197 -11.72 -14.31 -0.02
C VAL A 197 -12.70 -14.60 1.11
N PHE A 198 -12.19 -15.22 2.18
CA PHE A 198 -12.99 -15.55 3.34
C PHE A 198 -12.82 -14.49 4.43
N VAL A 199 -13.88 -13.72 4.67
CA VAL A 199 -13.89 -12.58 5.60
C VAL A 199 -15.02 -12.77 6.60
N ARG A 200 -14.71 -12.74 7.90
CA ARG A 200 -15.70 -12.91 8.98
C ARG A 200 -16.63 -14.14 8.86
N GLY A 201 -16.18 -15.21 8.23
CA GLY A 201 -17.00 -16.40 8.04
C GLY A 201 -17.75 -16.47 6.70
N GLU A 202 -17.62 -15.44 5.86
CA GLU A 202 -18.32 -15.33 4.57
C GLU A 202 -17.34 -15.39 3.40
N ASP A 203 -17.76 -16.08 2.34
CA ASP A 203 -17.03 -16.14 1.07
C ASP A 203 -17.50 -15.01 0.16
N VAL A 204 -16.62 -14.04 -0.12
CA VAL A 204 -16.96 -12.81 -0.84
C VAL A 204 -15.97 -12.54 -1.97
N PRO A 205 -16.41 -11.99 -3.12
CA PRO A 205 -15.48 -11.60 -4.19
C PRO A 205 -14.46 -10.58 -3.68
N PHE A 206 -13.17 -10.80 -3.93
CA PHE A 206 -12.07 -9.97 -3.41
C PHE A 206 -12.28 -8.48 -3.68
N TYR A 207 -12.66 -8.14 -4.91
CA TYR A 207 -12.93 -6.76 -5.29
C TYR A 207 -14.13 -6.15 -4.56
N GLN A 208 -15.20 -6.91 -4.34
CA GLN A 208 -16.37 -6.44 -3.60
C GLN A 208 -16.04 -6.23 -2.12
N TRP A 209 -15.23 -7.12 -1.55
CA TRP A 209 -14.74 -6.96 -0.19
C TRP A 209 -13.97 -5.65 -0.02
N VAL A 210 -12.99 -5.36 -0.89
CA VAL A 210 -12.21 -4.11 -0.79
C VAL A 210 -13.09 -2.88 -0.99
N ASP A 211 -14.04 -2.91 -1.94
CA ASP A 211 -15.00 -1.81 -2.15
C ASP A 211 -15.86 -1.55 -0.91
N SER A 212 -16.16 -2.59 -0.12
CA SER A 212 -16.97 -2.49 1.11
C SER A 212 -16.21 -1.93 2.32
N LEU A 213 -14.88 -1.84 2.27
CA LEU A 213 -14.07 -1.35 3.38
C LEU A 213 -14.38 0.13 3.64
N SER A 214 -14.64 0.46 4.90
CA SER A 214 -14.85 1.82 5.40
C SER A 214 -13.93 2.07 6.60
N ASP A 215 -13.54 3.32 6.77
CA ASP A 215 -12.76 3.77 7.93
C ASP A 215 -13.59 3.84 9.21
#